data_AF-A0A6G3WRE6-F1
#
_entry.id   AF-A0A6G3WRE6-F1
#
_cell.length_a   1.000
_cell.length_b   1.000
_cell.length_c   1.000
_cell.angle_alpha   90.00
_cell.angle_beta   90.00
_cell.angle_gamma   90.00
#
_symmetry.space_group_name_H-M   'P 1'
#
loop_
_entity.id
_entity.type
_entity.pdbx_description
1 polymer ?
#
loop_
_entity_poly.entity_id
_entity_poly.type
_entity_poly.pdbx_seq_one_letter_code
_entity_poly.pdbx_strand_id
1 'polypeptide(L)'
;MCRITAADKEAAVARFLQEFPRAPQAGRDHPALRGCDDIAWADFPGCPPGVAALLRGLLDPVAASEAERVLCNVLMDGVFRMGPAMPAALPFLLRLAADPVVPVRAGLVEVLLVVAELSHPVDEGSEQAIRVLGSDRDHPERALCRAVFAEHADLVRGLLADRTLPDGFAPDERASLLMVAAL
;
A
#
# COMPACT_ATOMS: atom_id res chain seq x y z
N MET A 1 20.06 -1.96 9.17
CA MET A 1 18.59 -2.02 9.01
C MET A 1 18.23 -3.36 8.41
N CYS A 2 17.28 -4.10 9.00
CA CYS A 2 16.85 -5.40 8.50
C CYS A 2 16.14 -5.21 7.15
N ARG A 3 16.72 -5.76 6.08
CA ARG A 3 16.08 -5.82 4.76
C ARG A 3 15.19 -7.06 4.73
N ILE A 4 13.92 -6.90 4.38
CA ILE A 4 13.04 -8.05 4.15
C ILE A 4 13.48 -8.68 2.83
N THR A 5 13.92 -9.94 2.85
CA THR A 5 14.37 -10.60 1.62
C THR A 5 13.17 -11.08 0.80
N ALA A 6 13.37 -11.29 -0.51
CA ALA A 6 12.33 -11.87 -1.37
C ALA A 6 11.87 -13.25 -0.83
N ALA A 7 12.80 -14.05 -0.32
CA ALA A 7 12.50 -15.34 0.29
C ALA A 7 11.64 -15.20 1.56
N ASP A 8 11.89 -14.18 2.40
CA ASP A 8 11.06 -13.92 3.59
C ASP A 8 9.63 -13.51 3.18
N LYS A 9 9.50 -12.67 2.14
CA LYS A 9 8.20 -12.27 1.58
C LYS A 9 7.45 -13.49 1.04
N GLU A 10 8.09 -14.31 0.20
CA GLU A 10 7.50 -15.54 -0.34
C GLU A 10 7.06 -16.51 0.77
N ALA A 11 7.91 -16.74 1.77
CA ALA A 11 7.58 -17.61 2.89
C ALA A 11 6.40 -17.07 3.71
N ALA A 12 6.33 -15.75 3.93
CA ALA A 12 5.21 -15.13 4.62
C ALA A 12 3.90 -15.28 3.85
N VAL A 13 3.92 -15.10 2.53
CA VAL A 13 2.75 -15.32 1.67
C VAL A 13 2.34 -16.79 1.66
N ALA A 14 3.29 -17.72 1.52
CA ALA A 14 3.00 -19.16 1.54
C ALA A 14 2.36 -19.59 2.86
N ARG A 15 2.88 -19.10 3.99
CA ARG A 15 2.32 -19.36 5.31
C ARG A 15 0.89 -18.80 5.44
N PHE A 16 0.67 -17.57 5.01
CA PHE A 16 -0.67 -16.96 4.99
C PHE A 16 -1.68 -17.84 4.21
N LEU A 17 -1.30 -18.30 3.02
CA LEU A 17 -2.18 -19.14 2.19
C LEU A 17 -2.44 -20.53 2.78
N GLN A 18 -1.50 -21.08 3.54
CA GLN A 18 -1.70 -22.34 4.27
C GLN A 18 -2.66 -22.17 5.45
N GLU A 19 -2.53 -21.07 6.18
CA GLU A 19 -3.36 -20.78 7.36
C GLU A 19 -4.78 -20.32 6.98
N PHE A 20 -4.91 -19.54 5.91
CA PHE A 20 -6.17 -18.97 5.43
C PHE A 20 -6.47 -19.37 3.97
N PRO A 21 -6.71 -20.67 3.69
CA PRO A 21 -6.89 -21.16 2.32
C PRO A 21 -8.15 -20.62 1.62
N ARG A 22 -9.09 -20.04 2.38
CA ARG A 22 -10.35 -19.46 1.87
C ARG A 22 -10.31 -17.93 1.69
N ALA A 23 -9.30 -17.26 2.23
CA ALA A 23 -9.17 -15.80 2.16
C ALA A 23 -9.05 -15.28 0.72
N PRO A 24 -8.36 -15.97 -0.22
CA PRO A 24 -8.31 -15.53 -1.61
C PRO A 24 -9.66 -15.56 -2.33
N GLN A 25 -10.67 -16.26 -1.82
CA GLN A 25 -12.01 -16.29 -2.43
C GLN A 25 -12.92 -15.17 -1.90
N ALA A 26 -12.68 -14.66 -0.69
CA ALA A 26 -13.52 -13.65 -0.04
C ALA A 26 -13.66 -12.36 -0.88
N GLY A 27 -12.59 -11.96 -1.56
CA GLY A 27 -12.55 -10.73 -2.34
C GLY A 27 -12.68 -10.89 -3.86
N ARG A 28 -13.01 -12.08 -4.37
CA ARG A 28 -12.85 -12.39 -5.81
C ARG A 28 -13.59 -11.43 -6.74
N ASP A 29 -14.81 -11.05 -6.38
CA ASP A 29 -15.69 -10.21 -7.21
C ASP A 29 -15.80 -8.77 -6.69
N HIS A 30 -14.96 -8.38 -5.72
CA HIS A 30 -15.03 -7.07 -5.10
C HIS A 30 -14.62 -5.97 -6.10
N PRO A 31 -15.44 -4.91 -6.30
CA PRO A 31 -15.17 -3.88 -7.31
C PRO A 31 -13.84 -3.13 -7.08
N ALA A 32 -13.43 -2.97 -5.82
CA ALA A 32 -12.13 -2.39 -5.47
C ALA A 32 -10.93 -3.19 -6.01
N LEU A 33 -11.11 -4.48 -6.33
CA LEU A 33 -10.07 -5.39 -6.80
C LEU A 33 -10.14 -5.69 -8.31
N ARG A 34 -11.02 -5.01 -9.05
CA ARG A 34 -11.07 -5.15 -10.52
C ARG A 34 -9.72 -4.80 -11.13
N GLY A 35 -9.18 -5.72 -11.95
CA GLY A 35 -7.88 -5.61 -12.59
C GLY A 35 -6.70 -6.19 -11.79
N CYS A 36 -6.93 -6.67 -10.57
CA CYS A 36 -5.85 -7.14 -9.69
C CYS A 36 -5.16 -8.43 -10.19
N ASP A 37 -5.89 -9.30 -10.89
CA ASP A 37 -5.31 -10.52 -11.49
C ASP A 37 -4.57 -10.27 -12.80
N ASP A 38 -4.82 -9.14 -13.45
CA ASP A 38 -4.21 -8.78 -14.73
C ASP A 38 -2.75 -8.29 -14.54
N ILE A 39 -2.36 -8.03 -13.28
CA ILE A 39 -1.01 -7.59 -12.93
C ILE A 39 -0.10 -8.79 -12.75
N ALA A 40 0.99 -8.81 -13.51
CA ALA A 40 2.07 -9.77 -13.35
C ALA A 40 2.91 -9.44 -12.11
N TRP A 41 2.39 -9.73 -10.91
CA TRP A 41 3.03 -9.37 -9.63
C TRP A 41 4.47 -9.89 -9.48
N ALA A 42 4.78 -11.04 -10.09
CA ALA A 42 6.10 -11.64 -10.07
C ALA A 42 7.13 -10.89 -10.94
N ASP A 43 6.70 -10.00 -11.84
CA ASP A 43 7.60 -9.21 -12.69
C ASP A 43 8.23 -8.04 -11.91
N PHE A 44 7.64 -7.67 -10.76
CA PHE A 44 8.24 -6.66 -9.88
C PHE A 44 9.40 -7.28 -9.07
N PRO A 45 10.60 -6.66 -9.06
CA PRO A 45 11.75 -7.19 -8.33
C PRO A 45 11.46 -7.46 -6.86
N GLY A 46 11.66 -8.69 -6.41
CA GLY A 46 11.48 -9.10 -5.01
C GLY A 46 10.02 -9.19 -4.55
N CYS A 47 9.06 -9.13 -5.48
CA CYS A 47 7.63 -9.25 -5.20
C CYS A 47 7.14 -10.70 -5.42
N PRO A 48 6.48 -11.33 -4.45
CA PRO A 48 5.90 -12.65 -4.62
C PRO A 48 4.64 -12.60 -5.50
N PRO A 49 4.30 -13.67 -6.24
CA PRO A 49 3.10 -13.71 -7.09
C PRO A 49 1.78 -13.62 -6.31
N GLY A 50 1.78 -13.93 -5.01
CA GLY A 50 0.58 -14.00 -4.18
C GLY A 50 0.02 -12.67 -3.68
N VAL A 51 0.46 -11.51 -4.19
CA VAL A 51 -0.07 -10.19 -3.79
C VAL A 51 -1.58 -10.09 -4.02
N ALA A 52 -2.08 -10.57 -5.16
CA ALA A 52 -3.52 -10.58 -5.44
C ALA A 52 -4.33 -11.38 -4.40
N ALA A 53 -3.74 -12.46 -3.87
CA ALA A 53 -4.39 -13.27 -2.84
C ALA A 53 -4.44 -12.53 -1.49
N LEU A 54 -3.39 -11.79 -1.15
CA LEU A 54 -3.36 -10.93 0.05
C LEU A 54 -4.38 -9.79 -0.05
N LEU A 55 -4.43 -9.09 -1.19
CA LEU A 55 -5.40 -8.02 -1.42
C LEU A 55 -6.85 -8.50 -1.26
N ARG A 56 -7.16 -9.73 -1.67
CA ARG A 56 -8.47 -10.37 -1.40
C ARG A 56 -8.66 -10.77 0.05
N GLY A 57 -7.59 -11.21 0.70
CA GLY A 57 -7.60 -11.55 2.12
C GLY A 57 -7.98 -10.37 3.02
N LEU A 58 -7.71 -9.13 2.59
CA LEU A 58 -8.15 -7.91 3.30
C LEU A 58 -9.68 -7.83 3.46
N LEU A 59 -10.44 -8.55 2.63
CA LEU A 59 -11.91 -8.59 2.66
C LEU A 59 -12.46 -9.78 3.47
N ASP A 60 -11.60 -10.70 3.91
CA ASP A 60 -12.00 -11.82 4.78
C ASP A 60 -11.94 -11.37 6.25
N PRO A 61 -13.06 -11.30 7.00
CA PRO A 61 -13.05 -10.85 8.38
C PRO A 61 -12.14 -11.66 9.32
N VAL A 62 -11.83 -12.91 8.98
CA VAL A 62 -10.96 -13.79 9.77
C VAL A 62 -9.49 -13.57 9.43
N ALA A 63 -9.18 -13.31 8.15
CA ALA A 63 -7.81 -13.22 7.66
C ALA A 63 -7.30 -11.79 7.48
N ALA A 64 -8.18 -10.78 7.49
CA ALA A 64 -7.87 -9.43 7.03
C ALA A 64 -6.68 -8.78 7.75
N SER A 65 -6.61 -8.90 9.08
CA SER A 65 -5.49 -8.33 9.86
C SER A 65 -4.14 -8.97 9.52
N GLU A 66 -4.12 -10.29 9.32
CA GLU A 66 -2.88 -10.98 8.91
C GLU A 66 -2.56 -10.70 7.43
N ALA A 67 -3.58 -10.61 6.56
CA ALA A 67 -3.42 -10.24 5.16
C ALA A 67 -2.80 -8.84 5.02
N GLU A 68 -3.29 -7.87 5.79
CA GLU A 68 -2.76 -6.51 5.88
C GLU A 68 -1.30 -6.52 6.33
N ARG A 69 -1.00 -7.20 7.43
CA ARG A 69 0.36 -7.30 7.98
C ARG A 69 1.34 -7.89 6.96
N VAL A 70 0.95 -8.97 6.28
CA VAL A 70 1.80 -9.61 5.27
C VAL A 70 1.92 -8.73 4.03
N LEU A 71 0.82 -8.11 3.56
CA LEU A 71 0.82 -7.21 2.42
C LEU A 71 1.73 -6.01 2.63
N CYS A 72 1.67 -5.36 3.80
CA CYS A 72 2.56 -4.25 4.15
C CYS A 72 4.03 -4.67 4.07
N ASN A 73 4.37 -5.83 4.62
CA ASN A 73 5.75 -6.35 4.54
C ASN A 73 6.18 -6.71 3.11
N VAL A 74 5.24 -7.14 2.26
CA VAL A 74 5.53 -7.44 0.85
C VAL A 74 5.76 -6.16 0.05
N LEU A 75 4.91 -5.15 0.25
CA LEU A 75 4.97 -3.88 -0.50
C LEU A 75 6.05 -2.93 0.01
N MET A 76 6.69 -3.23 1.15
CA MET A 76 7.79 -2.44 1.71
C MET A 76 9.12 -3.21 1.62
N ASP A 77 10.22 -2.51 1.31
CA ASP A 77 11.58 -3.06 1.26
C ASP A 77 12.40 -2.71 2.53
N GLY A 78 11.81 -1.92 3.41
CA GLY A 78 12.33 -1.54 4.72
C GLY A 78 11.48 -0.44 5.35
N VAL A 79 11.83 -0.04 6.57
CA VAL A 79 11.06 0.93 7.37
C VAL A 79 10.74 2.23 6.62
N PHE A 80 11.65 2.71 5.78
CA PHE A 80 11.50 3.96 5.02
C PHE A 80 11.55 3.77 3.51
N ARG A 81 11.28 2.55 3.03
CA ARG A 81 11.40 2.22 1.60
C ARG A 81 10.21 1.42 1.11
N MET A 82 9.51 2.00 0.14
CA MET A 82 8.49 1.30 -0.64
C MET A 82 9.20 0.32 -1.59
N GLY A 83 8.58 -0.84 -1.80
CA GLY A 83 8.99 -1.79 -2.83
C GLY A 83 8.46 -1.37 -4.21
N PRO A 84 9.04 -1.93 -5.28
CA PRO A 84 8.69 -1.56 -6.66
C PRO A 84 7.25 -1.89 -7.06
N ALA A 85 6.58 -2.80 -6.33
CA ALA A 85 5.18 -3.16 -6.55
C ALA A 85 4.17 -2.17 -5.91
N MET A 86 4.63 -1.25 -5.04
CA MET A 86 3.74 -0.32 -4.33
C MET A 86 2.88 0.53 -5.28
N PRO A 87 3.41 1.16 -6.34
CA PRO A 87 2.59 1.95 -7.26
C PRO A 87 1.49 1.13 -7.94
N ALA A 88 1.74 -0.14 -8.24
CA ALA A 88 0.75 -1.03 -8.84
C ALA A 88 -0.32 -1.49 -7.84
N ALA A 89 0.03 -1.61 -6.56
CA ALA A 89 -0.92 -1.95 -5.49
C ALA A 89 -1.79 -0.77 -5.04
N LEU A 90 -1.26 0.45 -5.14
CA LEU A 90 -1.86 1.67 -4.60
C LEU A 90 -3.30 1.95 -5.08
N PRO A 91 -3.69 1.76 -6.36
CA PRO A 91 -5.08 1.96 -6.80
C PRO A 91 -6.07 1.03 -6.08
N PHE A 92 -5.63 -0.17 -5.71
CA PHE A 92 -6.47 -1.14 -4.96
C PHE A 92 -6.58 -0.74 -3.50
N LEU A 93 -5.47 -0.31 -2.89
CA LEU A 93 -5.44 0.17 -1.50
C LEU A 93 -6.34 1.40 -1.33
N LEU A 94 -6.29 2.36 -2.26
CA LEU A 94 -7.16 3.54 -2.26
C LEU A 94 -8.64 3.17 -2.35
N ARG A 95 -9.01 2.27 -3.28
CA ARG A 95 -10.39 1.81 -3.45
C ARG A 95 -10.89 1.02 -2.24
N LEU A 96 -10.04 0.18 -1.63
CA LEU A 96 -10.39 -0.58 -0.41
C LEU A 96 -10.53 0.35 0.80
N ALA A 97 -9.63 1.32 0.99
CA ALA A 97 -9.73 2.28 2.08
C ALA A 97 -10.96 3.19 1.96
N ALA A 98 -11.41 3.46 0.74
CA ALA A 98 -12.64 4.22 0.48
C ALA A 98 -13.93 3.42 0.78
N ASP A 99 -13.84 2.09 0.92
CA ASP A 99 -15.01 1.24 1.15
C ASP A 99 -15.22 0.98 2.66
N PRO A 100 -16.33 1.45 3.26
CA PRO A 100 -16.59 1.33 4.69
C PRO A 100 -16.79 -0.13 5.16
N VAL A 101 -17.02 -1.09 4.26
CA VAL A 101 -17.23 -2.50 4.63
C VAL A 101 -15.93 -3.28 4.80
N VAL A 102 -14.79 -2.70 4.44
CA VAL A 102 -13.48 -3.38 4.53
C VAL A 102 -13.09 -3.55 6.00
N PRO A 103 -12.85 -4.80 6.48
CA PRO A 103 -12.57 -5.07 7.89
C PRO A 103 -11.38 -4.30 8.47
N VAL A 104 -10.33 -4.10 7.66
CA VAL A 104 -9.07 -3.43 8.04
C VAL A 104 -8.97 -2.01 7.48
N ARG A 105 -10.11 -1.38 7.20
CA ARG A 105 -10.14 -0.05 6.57
C ARG A 105 -9.27 0.99 7.27
N ALA A 106 -9.33 1.07 8.60
CA ALA A 106 -8.55 2.05 9.37
C ALA A 106 -7.04 1.82 9.17
N GLY A 107 -6.57 0.57 9.26
CA GLY A 107 -5.18 0.23 9.01
C GLY A 107 -4.75 0.49 7.56
N LEU A 108 -5.63 0.25 6.57
CA LEU A 108 -5.34 0.64 5.18
C LEU A 108 -5.18 2.17 5.02
N VAL A 109 -5.93 2.97 5.76
CA VAL A 109 -5.73 4.42 5.79
C VAL A 109 -4.36 4.77 6.35
N GLU A 110 -3.94 4.15 7.47
CA GLU A 110 -2.59 4.34 8.02
C GLU A 110 -1.49 3.97 7.01
N VAL A 111 -1.67 2.86 6.26
CA VAL A 111 -0.75 2.47 5.18
C VAL A 111 -0.69 3.54 4.11
N LEU A 112 -1.83 4.09 3.67
CA LEU A 112 -1.88 5.15 2.67
C LEU A 112 -1.18 6.43 3.16
N LEU A 113 -1.25 6.75 4.45
CA LEU A 113 -0.53 7.87 5.04
C LEU A 113 0.98 7.68 4.97
N VAL A 114 1.46 6.48 5.32
CA VAL A 114 2.89 6.13 5.19
C VAL A 114 3.34 6.21 3.73
N VAL A 115 2.54 5.69 2.80
CA VAL A 115 2.84 5.73 1.37
C VAL A 115 2.84 7.16 0.83
N ALA A 116 1.90 8.00 1.26
CA ALA A 116 1.86 9.42 0.90
C ALA A 116 3.12 10.13 1.38
N GLU A 117 3.48 9.98 2.66
CA GLU A 117 4.68 10.60 3.23
C GLU A 117 5.96 10.14 2.51
N LEU A 118 6.12 8.83 2.29
CA LEU A 118 7.26 8.30 1.55
C LEU A 118 7.23 8.69 0.06
N SER A 119 6.10 9.14 -0.48
CA SER A 119 6.04 9.63 -1.84
C SER A 119 6.53 11.08 -1.97
N HIS A 120 6.89 11.76 -0.89
CA HIS A 120 7.46 13.12 -0.97
C HIS A 120 8.81 13.11 -1.71
N PRO A 121 9.08 14.12 -2.57
CA PRO A 121 10.40 14.27 -3.17
C PRO A 121 11.47 14.48 -2.09
N VAL A 122 12.61 13.83 -2.24
CA VAL A 122 13.76 14.08 -1.36
C VAL A 122 14.54 15.31 -1.84
N ASP A 123 14.84 16.23 -0.92
CA ASP A 123 15.67 17.40 -1.20
C ASP A 123 17.10 16.97 -1.62
N GLU A 124 17.44 17.14 -2.90
CA GLU A 124 18.76 16.80 -3.45
C GLU A 124 19.90 17.63 -2.82
N GLY A 125 19.59 18.77 -2.18
CA GLY A 125 20.58 19.59 -1.45
C GLY A 125 20.88 19.08 -0.03
N SER A 126 20.08 18.15 0.50
CA SER A 126 20.20 17.65 1.87
C SER A 126 20.85 16.26 1.92
N GLU A 127 22.16 16.23 2.22
CA GLU A 127 22.90 14.96 2.39
C GLU A 127 22.27 14.06 3.46
N GLN A 128 21.70 14.65 4.51
CA GLN A 128 21.03 13.90 5.58
C GLN A 128 19.73 13.26 5.08
N ALA A 129 18.93 13.97 4.28
CA ALA A 129 17.70 13.41 3.71
C ALA A 129 18.03 12.27 2.74
N ILE A 130 19.03 12.47 1.86
CA ILE A 130 19.51 11.43 0.93
C ILE A 130 20.03 10.21 1.71
N ARG A 131 20.75 10.39 2.82
CA ARG A 131 21.26 9.26 3.61
C ARG A 131 20.13 8.41 4.22
N VAL A 132 19.03 9.04 4.65
CA VAL A 132 17.93 8.35 5.33
C VAL A 132 16.95 7.75 4.33
N LEU A 133 16.54 8.52 3.32
CA LEU A 133 15.46 8.17 2.39
C LEU A 133 15.98 7.68 1.04
N GLY A 134 17.25 7.92 0.70
CA GLY A 134 17.78 7.69 -0.64
C GLY A 134 17.49 8.86 -1.58
N SER A 135 18.09 8.84 -2.77
CA SER A 135 17.79 9.81 -3.83
C SER A 135 16.56 9.38 -4.62
N ASP A 136 15.73 10.32 -5.07
CA ASP A 136 14.59 10.05 -5.95
C ASP A 136 14.99 9.31 -7.24
N ARG A 137 16.24 9.47 -7.72
CA ARG A 137 16.74 8.76 -8.91
C ARG A 137 16.82 7.25 -8.73
N ASP A 138 17.08 6.81 -7.51
CA ASP A 138 17.15 5.39 -7.13
C ASP A 138 15.78 4.84 -6.69
N HIS A 139 14.78 5.73 -6.55
CA HIS A 139 13.48 5.47 -5.96
C HIS A 139 12.33 5.96 -6.87
N PRO A 140 12.23 5.46 -8.12
CA PRO A 140 11.19 5.90 -9.05
C PRO A 140 9.77 5.63 -8.55
N GLU A 141 9.59 4.67 -7.65
CA GLU A 141 8.31 4.36 -7.02
C GLU A 141 7.68 5.55 -6.31
N ARG A 142 8.46 6.50 -5.77
CA ARG A 142 7.91 7.72 -5.13
C ARG A 142 7.12 8.57 -6.13
N ALA A 143 7.74 8.87 -7.28
CA ALA A 143 7.09 9.66 -8.32
C ALA A 143 5.89 8.92 -8.94
N LEU A 144 6.00 7.60 -9.12
CA LEU A 144 4.90 6.77 -9.61
C LEU A 144 3.73 6.74 -8.62
N CYS A 145 3.98 6.60 -7.32
CA CYS A 145 2.93 6.65 -6.29
C CYS A 145 2.23 8.01 -6.28
N ARG A 146 2.97 9.13 -6.36
CA ARG A 146 2.35 10.48 -6.49
C ARG A 146 1.44 10.56 -7.71
N ALA A 147 1.88 10.04 -8.86
CA ALA A 147 1.05 10.04 -10.07
C ALA A 147 -0.25 9.25 -9.87
N VAL A 148 -0.18 8.09 -9.21
CA VAL A 148 -1.37 7.28 -8.89
C VAL A 148 -2.30 7.99 -7.91
N PHE A 149 -1.77 8.63 -6.86
CA PHE A 149 -2.59 9.43 -5.94
C PHE A 149 -3.30 10.58 -6.67
N ALA A 150 -2.61 11.29 -7.55
CA ALA A 150 -3.21 12.37 -8.34
C ALA A 150 -4.28 11.85 -9.33
N GLU A 151 -4.06 10.68 -9.94
CA GLU A 151 -5.06 10.02 -10.80
C GLU A 151 -6.33 9.65 -10.02
N HIS A 152 -6.18 9.30 -8.73
CA HIS A 152 -7.26 8.88 -7.84
C HIS A 152 -7.60 9.94 -6.78
N ALA A 153 -7.41 11.23 -7.11
CA ALA A 153 -7.59 12.33 -6.17
C ALA A 153 -9.04 12.47 -5.66
N ASP A 154 -10.03 11.95 -6.39
CA ASP A 154 -11.41 11.85 -5.94
C ASP A 154 -11.58 10.91 -4.74
N LEU A 155 -10.92 9.75 -4.76
CA LEU A 155 -10.89 8.83 -3.62
C LEU A 155 -10.18 9.48 -2.41
N VAL A 156 -9.06 10.16 -2.64
CA VAL A 156 -8.33 10.87 -1.57
C VAL A 156 -9.20 11.98 -0.96
N ARG A 157 -9.88 12.77 -1.78
CA ARG A 157 -10.82 13.80 -1.30
C ARG A 157 -11.96 13.18 -0.50
N GLY A 158 -12.49 12.03 -0.95
CA GLY A 158 -13.49 11.26 -0.24
C GLY A 158 -13.01 10.83 1.15
N LEU A 159 -11.81 10.26 1.24
CA LEU A 159 -11.18 9.88 2.51
C LEU A 159 -11.03 11.09 3.45
N LEU A 160 -10.47 12.20 2.95
CA LEU A 160 -10.25 13.43 3.72
C LEU A 160 -11.53 14.10 4.23
N ALA A 161 -12.68 13.78 3.64
CA ALA A 161 -14.01 14.26 4.03
C ALA A 161 -14.78 13.27 4.91
N ASP A 162 -14.30 12.03 5.03
CA ASP A 162 -15.00 10.96 5.72
C ASP A 162 -14.88 11.10 7.24
N ARG A 163 -16.03 11.26 7.90
CA ARG A 163 -16.15 11.42 9.35
C ARG A 163 -16.33 10.09 10.09
N THR A 164 -16.39 8.97 9.37
CA THR A 164 -16.51 7.63 9.94
C THR A 164 -15.16 7.02 10.32
N LEU A 165 -14.04 7.65 9.91
CA LEU A 165 -12.70 7.25 10.33
C LEU A 165 -12.47 7.63 11.79
N PRO A 166 -12.02 6.69 12.64
CA PRO A 166 -12.02 6.86 14.10
C PRO A 166 -11.13 8.01 14.58
N ASP A 167 -9.98 8.24 13.95
CA ASP A 167 -8.96 9.17 14.43
C ASP A 167 -8.82 10.45 13.58
N GLY A 168 -9.59 10.56 12.49
CA GLY A 168 -9.43 11.64 11.53
C GLY A 168 -8.02 11.68 10.92
N PHE A 169 -7.54 12.86 10.55
CA PHE A 169 -6.18 13.07 10.04
C PHE A 169 -5.50 14.18 10.83
N ALA A 170 -4.28 13.94 11.29
CA ALA A 170 -3.42 14.97 11.81
C ALA A 170 -3.10 16.02 10.70
N PRO A 171 -2.71 17.25 11.06
CA PRO A 171 -2.47 18.30 10.07
C PRO A 171 -1.39 17.97 9.04
N ASP A 172 -0.33 17.28 9.46
CA ASP A 172 0.77 16.78 8.62
C ASP A 172 0.31 15.64 7.70
N GLU A 173 -0.38 14.64 8.25
CA GLU A 173 -0.99 13.54 7.46
C GLU A 173 -1.91 14.07 6.35
N ARG A 174 -2.77 15.04 6.69
CA ARG A 174 -3.64 15.72 5.74
C ARG A 174 -2.82 16.47 4.68
N ALA A 175 -1.77 17.18 5.09
CA ALA A 175 -0.92 17.92 4.16
C ALA A 175 -0.21 16.98 3.18
N SER A 176 0.29 15.84 3.66
CA SER A 176 0.96 14.83 2.83
C SER A 176 -0.01 14.25 1.79
N LEU A 177 -1.23 13.87 2.20
CA LEU A 177 -2.26 13.39 1.27
C LEU A 177 -2.67 14.44 0.22
N LEU A 178 -2.84 15.70 0.63
CA LEU A 178 -3.17 16.79 -0.30
C LEU A 178 -2.05 17.01 -1.32
N MET A 179 -0.79 16.98 -0.87
CA MET A 179 0.38 17.15 -1.74
C MET A 179 0.44 16.04 -2.80
N VAL A 180 0.41 14.77 -2.37
CA VAL A 180 0.55 13.65 -3.32
C VAL A 180 -0.64 13.50 -4.26
N ALA A 181 -1.84 13.93 -3.83
CA ALA A 181 -3.03 13.94 -4.67
C ALA A 181 -3.17 15.20 -5.54
N ALA A 182 -2.24 16.15 -5.44
CA ALA A 182 -2.29 17.45 -6.12
C ALA A 182 -3.61 18.22 -5.89
N LEU A 183 -4.05 18.28 -4.62
CA LEU A 183 -5.30 18.90 -4.16
C LEU A 183 -5.11 20.21 -3.40
#